data_AF-A0A3G6M2R5-F1
#
_entry.id   AF-A0A3G6M2R5-F1
#
_cell.length_a   1.000
_cell.length_b   1.000
_cell.length_c   1.000
_cell.angle_alpha   90.00
_cell.angle_beta   90.00
_cell.angle_gamma   90.00
#
_symmetry.space_group_name_H-M   'P 1'
#
loop_
_entity.id
_entity.type
_entity.pdbx_description
1 polymer ?
#
loop_
_entity_poly.entity_id
_entity_poly.type
_entity_poly.pdbx_seq_one_letter_code
_entity_poly.pdbx_strand_id
1 'polypeptide(L)' 'MEKGKIKYLGNLDIEPKNEEKKLTDVLKIKESNDGITFTFDTDSLLLKPGNKDIIIKNNHVQYVYDHHSLKLHR' A
#
# COMPACT_ATOMS: atom_id res chain seq x y z
N MET A 1 -23.93 14.76 -6.94
CA MET A 1 -23.33 14.02 -5.80
C MET A 1 -23.06 12.60 -6.27
N GLU A 2 -21.84 12.26 -6.66
CA GLU A 2 -21.49 10.87 -7.03
C GLU A 2 -20.97 10.14 -5.79
N LYS A 3 -21.78 9.21 -5.26
CA LYS A 3 -21.39 8.26 -4.21
C LYS A 3 -20.54 7.14 -4.83
N GLY A 4 -19.41 6.82 -4.20
CA GLY A 4 -18.82 5.47 -4.25
C GLY A 4 -18.08 5.05 -5.51
N LYS A 5 -17.31 5.93 -6.18
CA LYS A 5 -16.33 5.47 -7.17
C LYS A 5 -15.16 4.80 -6.45
N ILE A 6 -15.21 3.47 -6.32
CA ILE A 6 -14.05 2.66 -5.95
C ILE A 6 -12.96 2.95 -6.99
N LYS A 7 -11.90 3.63 -6.57
CA LYS A 7 -10.70 3.80 -7.39
C LYS A 7 -9.84 2.56 -7.20
N TYR A 8 -9.73 1.74 -8.23
CA TYR A 8 -8.76 0.66 -8.25
C TYR A 8 -7.37 1.27 -8.12
N LEU A 9 -6.69 1.03 -6.99
CA LEU A 9 -5.24 0.95 -6.98
C LEU A 9 -4.95 -0.16 -8.00
N GLY A 10 -4.39 0.19 -9.16
CA GLY A 10 -4.22 -0.73 -10.28
C GLY A 10 -3.47 -2.01 -9.88
N ASN A 11 -3.34 -2.95 -10.82
CA ASN A 11 -2.67 -4.22 -10.56
C ASN A 11 -1.27 -3.98 -9.97
N LEU A 12 -1.09 -4.32 -8.69
CA LEU A 12 0.21 -4.36 -8.06
C LEU A 12 0.81 -5.73 -8.42
N ASP A 13 1.40 -5.81 -9.62
CA ASP A 13 2.15 -7.01 -10.00
C ASP A 13 3.34 -7.14 -9.05
N ILE A 14 3.41 -8.26 -8.33
CA ILE A 14 4.58 -8.70 -7.60
C ILE A 14 4.96 -10.02 -8.25
N GLU A 15 5.72 -9.97 -9.36
CA GLU A 15 6.21 -11.20 -9.98
C GLU A 15 7.32 -11.82 -9.12
N PRO A 16 7.24 -13.13 -8.79
CA PRO A 16 8.17 -13.78 -7.89
C PRO A 16 9.41 -14.26 -8.63
N LYS A 17 10.60 -13.89 -8.17
CA LYS A 17 11.79 -14.72 -8.33
C LYS A 17 12.04 -15.43 -7.01
N ASN A 18 11.41 -16.60 -6.87
CA ASN A 18 11.44 -17.51 -5.73
C ASN A 18 10.76 -16.99 -4.44
N GLU A 19 9.82 -17.80 -3.97
CA GLU A 19 8.98 -17.65 -2.76
C GLU A 19 7.91 -16.55 -2.83
N GLU A 20 6.65 -16.99 -2.91
CA GLU A 20 5.43 -16.17 -2.93
C GLU A 20 5.28 -15.35 -1.64
N LYS A 21 5.94 -14.19 -1.55
CA LYS A 21 5.56 -13.17 -0.57
C LYS A 21 4.29 -12.49 -1.05
N LYS A 22 3.18 -12.76 -0.37
CA LYS A 22 1.88 -12.16 -0.68
C LYS A 22 1.89 -10.69 -0.27
N LEU A 23 1.06 -9.87 -0.92
CA LEU A 23 0.87 -8.47 -0.51
C LEU A 23 0.48 -8.37 0.97
N THR A 24 -0.27 -9.34 1.48
CA THR A 24 -0.66 -9.44 2.89
C THR A 24 0.52 -9.65 3.85
N ASP A 25 1.67 -10.14 3.35
CA ASP A 25 2.86 -10.38 4.17
C ASP A 25 3.65 -9.08 4.40
N VAL A 26 3.51 -8.12 3.48
CA VAL A 26 4.18 -6.81 3.54
C VAL A 26 3.25 -5.68 3.94
N LEU A 27 1.95 -5.75 3.65
CA LEU A 27 0.97 -4.74 4.05
C LEU A 27 0.41 -5.06 5.43
N LYS A 28 0.78 -4.25 6.43
CA LYS A 28 0.21 -4.28 7.77
C LYS A 28 -0.96 -3.32 7.86
N ILE A 29 -2.12 -3.84 8.26
CA ILE A 29 -3.35 -3.07 8.47
C ILE A 29 -3.66 -3.12 9.97
N LYS A 30 -3.80 -1.94 10.59
CA LYS A 30 -4.21 -1.80 11.99
C LYS A 30 -5.47 -0.96 12.07
N GLU A 31 -6.54 -1.55 12.58
CA GLU A 31 -7.80 -0.85 12.83
C GLU A 31 -7.85 -0.34 14.28
N SER A 32 -8.47 0.83 14.46
CA SER A 32 -8.72 1.46 15.74
C SER A 32 -10.00 2.28 15.67
N ASN A 33 -10.48 2.77 16.82
CA ASN A 33 -11.65 3.66 16.86
C ASN A 33 -11.45 4.93 16.01
N ASP A 34 -10.20 5.41 15.94
CA ASP A 34 -9.85 6.65 15.24
C ASP A 34 -9.62 6.45 13.74
N GLY A 35 -9.61 5.20 13.25
CA GLY A 35 -9.38 4.91 11.84
C GLY A 35 -8.57 3.66 11.53
N ILE A 36 -8.18 3.54 10.27
CA ILE A 36 -7.38 2.42 9.73
C ILE A 36 -6.01 2.94 9.35
N THR A 37 -4.96 2.31 9.87
CA THR A 37 -3.57 2.61 9.53
C THR A 37 -3.02 1.51 8.62
N PHE A 38 -2.47 1.91 7.47
CA PHE A 38 -1.77 1.05 6.52
C PHE A 38 -0.29 1.35 6.58
N THR A 39 0.53 0.31 6.74
CA THR A 39 1.99 0.40 6.74
C THR A 39 2.57 -0.74 5.93
N PHE A 40 3.77 -0.53 5.37
CA PHE A 40 4.49 -1.56 4.67
C PHE A 40 5.68 -2.03 5.52
N ASP A 41 5.85 -3.34 5.67
CA ASP A 41 6.93 -3.97 6.43
C ASP A 41 8.08 -4.39 5.51
N THR A 42 8.68 -3.41 4.85
CA THR A 42 9.76 -3.57 3.88
C THR A 42 10.55 -2.27 3.79
N ASP A 43 11.81 -2.30 3.38
CA ASP A 43 12.60 -1.08 3.17
C ASP A 43 12.21 -0.34 1.89
N SER A 44 11.63 -1.05 0.91
CA SER A 44 11.22 -0.46 -0.37
C SER A 44 10.13 -1.27 -1.08
N LEU A 45 9.46 -0.61 -2.03
CA LEU A 45 8.42 -1.17 -2.90
C LEU A 45 8.87 -1.01 -4.35
N LEU A 46 8.70 -2.08 -5.14
CA LEU A 46 8.88 -2.04 -6.59
C LEU A 46 7.51 -1.87 -7.26
N LEU A 47 7.36 -0.83 -8.08
CA LEU A 47 6.17 -0.58 -8.89
C LEU A 47 6.46 -0.81 -10.38
N LYS A 48 5.43 -1.25 -11.10
CA LYS A 48 5.48 -1.54 -12.55
C LYS A 48 6.61 -2.48 -12.98
N PRO A 49 6.79 -3.63 -12.29
CA PRO A 49 7.82 -4.58 -12.67
C PRO A 49 7.64 -5.01 -14.13
N GLY A 50 8.75 -5.19 -14.85
CA GLY A 50 8.75 -5.73 -16.21
C GLY A 50 8.41 -4.75 -17.32
N ASN A 51 7.93 -3.55 -16.99
CA ASN A 51 7.75 -2.47 -17.98
C ASN A 51 8.64 -1.27 -17.67
N LYS A 52 8.45 -0.65 -16.50
CA LYS A 52 9.29 0.46 -16.03
C LYS A 52 9.40 0.39 -14.52
N ASP A 53 10.35 -0.41 -14.08
CA ASP A 53 10.68 -0.63 -12.69
C ASP A 53 10.90 0.71 -11.96
N ILE A 54 10.04 0.99 -10.98
CA ILE A 54 10.12 2.17 -10.12
C ILE A 54 10.28 1.69 -8.69
N ILE A 55 11.44 1.96 -8.09
CA ILE A 55 11.70 1.64 -6.68
C ILE A 55 11.34 2.85 -5.81
N ILE A 56 10.46 2.65 -4.84
CA ILE A 56 10.07 3.63 -3.84
C ILE A 56 10.62 3.18 -2.49
N LYS A 57 11.42 4.03 -1.83
CA LYS A 57 11.86 3.77 -0.46
C LYS A 57 10.69 3.91 0.51
N ASN A 58 10.53 2.92 1.39
CA ASN A 58 9.53 2.94 2.44
C ASN A 58 10.15 3.48 3.73
N ASN A 59 10.21 4.80 3.83
CA ASN A 59 10.80 5.52 4.97
C ASN A 59 9.85 5.52 6.18
N HIS A 60 9.37 4.36 6.62
CA HIS A 60 8.36 4.22 7.69
C HIS A 60 7.06 5.00 7.43
N VAL A 61 6.70 5.10 6.15
CA VAL A 61 5.54 5.85 5.71
C VAL A 61 4.27 5.18 6.20
N GLN A 62 3.34 5.96 6.73
CA GLN A 62 2.03 5.48 7.17
C GLN A 62 0.92 6.16 6.39
N TYR A 63 -0.08 5.39 5.99
CA TYR A 63 -1.31 5.93 5.44
C TYR A 63 -2.41 5.75 6.47
N VAL A 64 -3.01 6.85 6.93
CA VAL A 64 -4.04 6.82 7.98
C VAL A 64 -5.36 7.27 7.37
N TYR A 65 -6.36 6.40 7.47
CA TYR A 65 -7.74 6.71 7.09
C TYR A 65 -8.54 7.06 8.34
N ASP A 66 -8.89 8.34 8.50
CA ASP A 66 -9.58 8.90 9.68
C ASP A 66 -11.12 8.87 9.58
N HIS A 67 -11.67 7.88 8.87
CA HIS A 67 -13.09 7.78 8.48
C HIS A 67 -13.60 8.84 7.50
N HIS A 68 -12.81 9.88 7.21
CA HIS A 68 -13.16 10.94 6.26
C HIS A 68 -12.19 11.00 5.08
N SER A 69 -10.90 10.81 5.34
CA SER A 69 -9.82 11.03 4.38
C SER A 69 -8.64 10.11 4.63
N LEU A 70 -7.97 9.73 3.56
CA LEU A 70 -6.68 9.04 3.63
C LEU A 70 -5.55 10.07 3.62
N LYS A 71 -4.70 10.08 4.64
CA LYS A 71 -3.57 10.99 4.79
C LYS A 71 -2.25 10.25 4.85
N LEU A 72 -1.23 10.87 4.28
CA LEU A 72 0.15 10.40 4.32
C LEU A 72 0.85 10.99 5.55
N HIS A 73 1.43 10.14 6.38
CA HIS A 73 2.29 10.50 7.51
C HIS A 73 3.71 9.99 7.24
N ARG A 74 4.71 10.85 7.48
CA ARG A 74 6.14 10.58 7.29
C ARG A 74 6.89 10.79 8.59
#